data_AF-A0A1F8LQ32-F1
#
_entry.id   AF-A0A1F8LQ32-F1
#
_cell.length_a   1.000
_cell.length_b   1.000
_cell.length_c   1.000
_cell.angle_alpha   90.00
_cell.angle_beta   90.00
_cell.angle_gamma   90.00
#
_symmetry.space_group_name_H-M   'P 1'
#
loop_
_entity.id
_entity.type
_entity.pdbx_description
1 polymer ?
#
loop_
_entity_poly.entity_id
_entity_poly.type
_entity_poly.pdbx_seq_one_letter_code
_entity_poly.pdbx_strand_id
1 'polypeptide(L)'
;MLPESIISGIIGMTIVYAATIIIDFLIMSAVGLDQVTALSSGIASVGNVGPGLNLVGPTSNYEFIPPIGKFVLTVCMIVGRLELFTVFMIFIPPFWKWR
;
A
#
# COMPACT_ATOMS: atom_id res chain seq x y z
N MET A 1 -5.33 -5.94 -31.02
CA MET A 1 -6.08 -5.04 -30.10
C MET A 1 -6.30 -5.84 -28.84
N LEU A 2 -5.85 -5.34 -27.69
CA LEU A 2 -6.06 -6.03 -26.42
C LEU A 2 -7.58 -6.10 -26.15
N PRO A 3 -8.11 -7.23 -25.67
CA PRO A 3 -9.53 -7.31 -25.30
C PRO A 3 -9.83 -6.32 -24.18
N GLU A 4 -10.97 -5.62 -24.27
CA GLU A 4 -11.38 -4.57 -23.33
C GLU A 4 -11.45 -5.07 -21.87
N SER A 5 -11.69 -6.36 -21.66
CA SER A 5 -11.69 -7.00 -20.34
C SER A 5 -10.34 -6.90 -19.61
N ILE A 6 -9.22 -6.98 -20.34
CA ILE A 6 -7.88 -6.88 -19.75
C ILE A 6 -7.55 -5.43 -19.40
N ILE A 7 -7.95 -4.49 -20.26
CA ILE A 7 -7.73 -3.05 -20.04
C ILE A 7 -8.48 -2.59 -18.78
N SER A 8 -9.73 -3.01 -18.63
CA SER A 8 -10.52 -2.73 -17.42
C SER A 8 -9.88 -3.32 -16.15
N GLY A 9 -9.36 -4.54 -16.21
CA GLY A 9 -8.66 -5.17 -15.08
C GLY A 9 -7.40 -4.42 -14.63
N ILE A 10 -6.57 -3.97 -15.58
CA ILE A 10 -5.34 -3.20 -15.31
C ILE A 10 -5.66 -1.83 -14.70
N ILE A 11 -6.67 -1.15 -15.24
CA ILE A 11 -7.12 0.15 -14.71
C ILE A 11 -7.64 -0.01 -13.27
N GLY A 12 -8.43 -1.07 -13.02
CA GLY A 12 -8.89 -1.41 -11.68
C GLY A 12 -7.75 -1.64 -10.69
N MET A 13 -6.74 -2.43 -11.08
CA MET A 13 -5.52 -2.64 -10.27
C MET A 13 -4.81 -1.31 -9.95
N THR A 14 -4.65 -0.46 -10.96
CA THR A 14 -3.92 0.80 -10.82
C THR A 14 -4.61 1.76 -9.86
N ILE A 15 -5.94 1.86 -9.92
CA ILE A 15 -6.73 2.71 -9.02
C ILE A 15 -6.63 2.20 -7.57
N VAL A 16 -6.74 0.88 -7.37
CA VAL A 16 -6.62 0.28 -6.04
C VAL A 16 -5.22 0.51 -5.46
N TYR A 17 -4.17 0.34 -6.27
CA TYR A 17 -2.78 0.62 -5.87
C TYR A 17 -2.59 2.06 -5.40
N ALA A 18 -3.08 3.03 -6.18
CA ALA A 18 -3.04 4.44 -5.82
C ALA A 18 -3.83 4.74 -4.54
N ALA A 19 -5.02 4.13 -4.38
CA ALA A 19 -5.85 4.31 -3.19
C ALA A 19 -5.14 3.81 -1.91
N THR A 20 -4.49 2.64 -1.95
CA THR A 20 -3.71 2.14 -0.81
C THR A 20 -2.57 3.08 -0.41
N ILE A 21 -1.85 3.66 -1.37
CA ILE A 21 -0.78 4.62 -1.09
C ILE A 21 -1.33 5.90 -0.45
N ILE A 22 -2.46 6.39 -0.94
CA ILE A 22 -3.10 7.59 -0.37
C ILE A 22 -3.56 7.33 1.07
N ILE A 23 -4.14 6.16 1.35
CA ILE A 23 -4.57 5.77 2.70
C ILE A 23 -3.36 5.69 3.64
N ASP A 24 -2.29 5.02 3.21
CA ASP A 24 -1.05 4.91 4.00
C ASP A 24 -0.46 6.30 4.30
N PHE A 25 -0.36 7.16 3.28
CA PHE A 25 0.11 8.52 3.45
C PHE A 25 -0.72 9.31 4.47
N LEU A 26 -2.05 9.20 4.42
CA LEU A 26 -2.94 9.91 5.35
C LEU A 26 -2.71 9.44 6.79
N ILE A 27 -2.53 8.13 7.00
CA ILE A 27 -2.28 7.54 8.31
C ILE A 27 -0.90 7.96 8.83
N MET A 28 0.15 7.86 8.01
CA MET A 28 1.51 8.26 8.38
C MET A 28 1.62 9.76 8.67
N SER A 29 0.90 10.58 7.90
CA SER A 29 0.81 12.03 8.15
C SER A 29 0.07 12.33 9.45
N ALA A 30 -1.00 11.60 9.78
CA ALA A 30 -1.71 11.73 11.06
C ALA A 30 -0.87 11.31 12.28
N VAL A 31 0.10 10.42 12.08
CA VAL A 31 1.09 10.01 13.09
C VAL A 31 2.17 11.09 13.29
N GLY A 32 2.19 12.14 12.47
CA GLY A 32 3.10 13.27 12.59
C GLY A 32 4.42 13.11 11.83
N LEU A 33 4.49 12.16 10.88
CA LEU A 33 5.65 12.04 10.01
C LEU A 33 5.70 13.18 8.97
N ASP A 34 6.92 13.54 8.59
CA ASP A 34 7.18 14.45 7.47
C ASP A 34 6.50 13.94 6.18
N GLN A 35 5.94 14.84 5.37
CA GLN A 35 5.17 14.48 4.18
C GLN A 35 5.96 13.64 3.18
N VAL A 36 7.27 13.90 3.02
CA VAL A 36 8.14 13.13 2.12
C VAL A 36 8.38 11.73 2.67
N THR A 37 8.57 11.62 3.98
CA THR A 37 8.77 10.34 4.67
C THR A 37 7.50 9.50 4.65
N ALA A 38 6.34 10.11 4.93
CA ALA A 38 5.04 9.47 4.90
C ALA A 38 4.73 8.86 3.52
N LEU A 39 4.82 9.67 2.44
CA LEU A 39 4.58 9.20 1.07
C LEU A 39 5.57 8.11 0.68
N SER A 40 6.86 8.33 0.94
CA SER A 40 7.88 7.38 0.51
C SER A 40 7.83 6.07 1.27
N SER A 41 7.44 6.07 2.55
CA SER A 41 7.30 4.85 3.34
C SER A 41 6.17 3.96 2.83
N GLY A 42 5.03 4.55 2.44
CA GLY A 42 3.92 3.82 1.83
C GLY A 42 4.27 3.24 0.47
N ILE A 43 4.88 4.04 -0.41
CA ILE A 43 5.32 3.57 -1.74
C ILE A 43 6.35 2.42 -1.62
N ALA A 44 7.33 2.58 -0.71
CA ALA A 44 8.36 1.56 -0.48
C ALA A 44 7.77 0.28 0.15
N SER A 45 6.76 0.39 1.01
CA SER A 45 6.12 -0.75 1.68
C SER A 45 5.19 -1.51 0.75
N VAL A 46 4.31 -0.81 0.02
CA VAL A 46 3.41 -1.44 -0.97
C VAL A 46 4.21 -2.05 -2.13
N GLY A 47 5.28 -1.38 -2.57
CA GLY A 47 6.20 -1.89 -3.58
C GLY A 47 7.13 -3.00 -3.07
N ASN A 48 7.08 -3.36 -1.78
CA ASN A 48 8.04 -4.28 -1.12
C ASN A 48 9.52 -3.96 -1.43
N VAL A 49 9.83 -2.67 -1.63
CA VAL A 49 11.18 -2.20 -1.94
C VAL A 49 12.04 -2.24 -0.68
N GLY A 50 11.49 -1.80 0.45
CA GLY A 50 12.17 -1.76 1.75
C GLY A 50 12.62 -0.36 2.15
N PRO A 51 13.66 0.24 1.54
CA PRO A 51 14.07 1.61 1.82
C PRO A 51 13.19 2.64 1.08
N GLY A 52 12.84 3.70 1.78
CA GLY A 52 12.18 4.88 1.21
C GLY A 52 13.14 6.07 1.08
N LEU A 53 12.59 7.27 1.21
CA LEU A 53 13.28 8.55 1.13
C LEU A 53 13.24 9.27 2.48
N ASN A 54 14.19 10.19 2.68
CA ASN A 54 14.32 10.98 3.91
C ASN A 54 14.58 10.11 5.15
N LEU A 55 13.75 10.19 6.20
CA LEU A 55 13.96 9.49 7.47
C LEU A 55 13.78 7.97 7.35
N VAL A 56 13.15 7.46 6.29
CA VAL A 56 13.09 6.02 5.96
C VAL A 56 14.10 5.62 4.87
N GLY A 57 15.11 6.45 4.63
CA GLY A 57 16.18 6.20 3.67
C GLY A 57 17.16 5.10 4.09
N PRO A 58 18.07 4.65 3.22
CA PRO A 58 19.02 3.57 3.48
C PRO A 58 20.01 3.85 4.63
N THR A 59 20.11 5.10 5.07
CA THR A 59 20.94 5.54 6.20
C THR A 59 20.15 5.56 7.52
N SER A 60 18.82 5.44 7.48
CA SER A 60 17.91 5.65 8.61
C SER A 60 16.97 4.44 8.79
N ASN A 61 16.39 4.28 10.00
CA ASN A 61 15.61 3.09 10.37
C ASN A 61 14.14 3.43 10.61
N TYR A 62 13.24 2.44 10.51
CA TYR A 62 11.81 2.57 10.86
C TYR A 62 11.54 2.66 12.38
N GLU A 63 12.58 2.76 13.21
CA GLU A 63 12.46 2.72 14.67
C GLU A 63 11.74 3.95 15.24
N PHE A 64 11.96 5.13 14.65
CA PHE A 64 11.33 6.39 15.06
C PHE A 64 9.82 6.44 14.86
N ILE A 65 9.25 5.44 14.18
CA ILE A 65 7.84 5.39 13.85
C ILE A 65 7.06 4.82 15.04
N PRO A 66 5.98 5.49 15.47
CA PRO A 66 5.09 4.99 16.51
C PRO A 66 4.58 3.58 16.21
N PRO A 67 4.26 2.76 17.23
CA PRO A 67 3.84 1.38 17.06
C PRO A 67 2.62 1.23 16.14
N ILE A 68 1.71 2.22 16.15
CA ILE A 68 0.54 2.25 15.26
C ILE A 68 0.94 2.37 13.77
N GLY A 69 1.96 3.18 13.46
CA GLY A 69 2.48 3.33 12.10
C GLY A 69 3.20 2.07 11.63
N LYS A 70 4.00 1.43 12.50
CA LYS A 70 4.66 0.15 12.16
C LYS A 70 3.65 -0.96 11.82
N PHE A 71 2.53 -1.01 12.55
CA PHE A 71 1.46 -1.95 12.24
C PHE A 71 0.86 -1.71 10.85
N VAL A 72 0.59 -0.45 10.51
CA VAL A 72 0.04 -0.07 9.19
C VAL A 72 1.02 -0.39 8.06
N LEU A 73 2.31 -0.08 8.21
CA LEU A 73 3.33 -0.43 7.21
C LEU A 73 3.46 -1.95 7.02
N THR A 74 3.34 -2.73 8.09
CA THR A 74 3.35 -4.20 8.02
C THR A 74 2.17 -4.72 7.21
N VAL A 75 0.97 -4.17 7.42
CA VAL A 75 -0.21 -4.50 6.62
C VAL A 75 0.00 -4.08 5.16
N CYS A 76 0.53 -2.89 4.91
CA CYS A 76 0.87 -2.43 3.55
C CYS A 76 1.84 -3.37 2.82
N MET A 77 2.87 -3.89 3.49
CA MET A 77 3.78 -4.88 2.90
C MET A 77 3.08 -6.19 2.54
N ILE A 78 2.25 -6.71 3.45
CA ILE A 78 1.47 -7.94 3.21
C ILE A 78 0.54 -7.76 2.00
N VAL A 79 -0.15 -6.61 1.93
CA VAL A 79 -1.05 -6.26 0.83
C VAL A 79 -0.28 -6.13 -0.49
N GLY A 80 0.88 -5.47 -0.47
CA GLY A 80 1.75 -5.36 -1.64
C GLY A 80 2.27 -6.73 -2.09
N ARG A 81 2.59 -7.62 -1.15
CA ARG A 81 3.17 -8.93 -1.43
C ARG A 81 2.14 -9.95 -1.92
N LEU A 82 0.88 -9.81 -1.53
CA LEU A 82 -0.23 -10.69 -1.95
C LEU A 82 -0.84 -10.32 -3.31
N GLU A 83 -0.32 -9.31 -4.02
CA GLU A 83 -0.96 -8.66 -5.17
C GLU A 83 -2.33 -8.06 -4.80
N LEU A 84 -2.48 -6.74 -4.94
CA LEU A 84 -3.67 -5.98 -4.52
C LEU A 84 -5.01 -6.55 -4.99
N PHE A 85 -5.02 -7.27 -6.11
CA PHE A 85 -6.21 -7.91 -6.64
C PHE A 85 -6.77 -8.98 -5.71
N THR A 86 -5.93 -9.78 -5.04
CA THR A 86 -6.42 -10.83 -4.12
C THR A 86 -7.00 -10.22 -2.84
N VAL A 87 -6.40 -9.14 -2.33
CA VAL A 87 -6.91 -8.41 -1.16
C VAL A 87 -8.23 -7.73 -1.48
N PHE A 88 -8.32 -7.04 -2.62
CA PHE A 88 -9.58 -6.42 -3.03
C PHE A 88 -10.66 -7.48 -3.28
N MET A 89 -10.29 -8.64 -3.85
CA MET A 89 -11.18 -9.78 -4.07
C MET A 89 -11.79 -10.34 -2.77
N ILE A 90 -11.08 -10.29 -1.64
CA ILE A 90 -11.61 -10.65 -0.32
C ILE A 90 -12.73 -9.71 0.16
N PHE A 91 -12.69 -8.43 -0.23
CA PHE A 91 -13.70 -7.45 0.17
C PHE A 91 -14.94 -7.45 -0.73
N ILE A 92 -14.93 -8.16 -1.87
CA ILE A 92 -16.08 -8.23 -2.78
C ILE A 92 -17.01 -9.37 -2.33
N PRO A 93 -18.25 -9.08 -1.88
CA PRO A 93 -19.20 -10.09 -1.40
C PRO A 93 -19.55 -11.24 -2.37
N PRO A 94 -19.47 -11.12 -3.72
CA PRO A 94 -19.69 -12.25 -4.62
C PRO A 94 -18.67 -13.38 -4.43
N PHE A 95 -17.47 -13.09 -3.93
CA PHE A 95 -16.44 -14.11 -3.70
C PHE A 95 -16.73 -14.96 -2.45
N TRP A 96 -17.42 -14.39 -1.47
CA TRP A 96 -17.88 -15.11 -0.27
C TRP A 96 -19.17 -15.88 -0.46
N LYS A 97 -19.85 -15.72 -1.60
CA LYS A 97 -20.96 -16.59 -1.98
C LYS A 97 -20.43 -17.92 -2.50
N TRP A 98 -20.02 -18.76 -1.56
CA TRP A 98 -19.88 -20.21 -1.78
C TRP A 98 -21.26 -20.88 -1.67
N ARG A 99 -22.25 -20.34 -2.39
CA ARG A 99 -23.52 -20.97 -2.74
C ARG A 99 -24.21 -20.23 -3.89
#